data_AF-A0A5K3EM75-F1
#
_entry.id   AF-A0A5K3EM75-F1
#
_cell.length_a   1.000
_cell.length_b   1.000
_cell.length_c   1.000
_cell.angle_alpha   90.00
_cell.angle_beta   90.00
_cell.angle_gamma   90.00
#
_symmetry.space_group_name_H-M   'P 1'
#
loop_
_entity.id
_entity.type
_entity.pdbx_description
1 polymer ?
#
loop_
_entity_poly.entity_id
_entity_poly.type
_entity_poly.pdbx_seq_one_letter_code
_entity_poly.pdbx_strand_id
1 'polypeptide(L)'
;MVIAYLMGETDGIAKDPRYLFRLYMALQQYREAARTAVIIAREEQNNGNYRNAHDLLFSMVQELRQCGIKVPAEMLDNLSLLHSYILAKLHIKTGNHLIAARLLIRIAQNISKFPSHIVPILTSTVIECHKVNLKHTGFTYASMLLHPEHRDKIDQRYRRKFEGIVRRPEKPSSEEMELLNAASECPFCSTSVPDYELSCGSCRASLPYCTLTGKHVVKNDLTLCPNCDFPMSYSNLITFLENQPDFVCPMCSAPLFRDEVRCLADAVEVLLSWNAGSADPEDDTRTSTNMTGVNSKQDNNVDKAPASVTKDQVLH
;
A
#
# COMPACT_ATOMS: atom_id res chain seq x y z
N MET A 1 35.53 -2.13 -0.27
CA MET A 1 35.79 -3.55 -0.63
C MET A 1 34.56 -4.43 -0.48
N VAL A 2 33.91 -4.49 0.69
CA VAL A 2 32.71 -5.35 0.90
C VAL A 2 31.46 -4.82 0.18
N ILE A 3 31.20 -3.51 0.20
CA ILE A 3 30.05 -2.91 -0.49
C ILE A 3 30.15 -3.13 -2.02
N ALA A 4 31.31 -2.83 -2.61
CA ALA A 4 31.59 -3.09 -4.02
C ALA A 4 31.42 -4.58 -4.40
N TYR A 5 31.77 -5.49 -3.49
CA TYR A 5 31.52 -6.93 -3.68
C TYR A 5 30.04 -7.29 -3.65
N LEU A 6 29.26 -6.74 -2.70
CA LEU A 6 27.82 -6.98 -2.63
C LEU A 6 27.06 -6.38 -3.83
N MET A 7 27.55 -5.27 -4.38
CA MET A 7 27.00 -4.62 -5.57
C MET A 7 27.43 -5.30 -6.89
N GLY A 8 28.32 -6.29 -6.84
CA GLY A 8 28.81 -7.01 -8.01
C GLY A 8 29.87 -6.25 -8.82
N GLU A 9 30.43 -5.16 -8.30
CA GLU A 9 31.47 -4.36 -8.99
C GLU A 9 32.81 -5.11 -9.07
N THR A 10 33.04 -6.08 -8.18
CA THR A 10 34.30 -6.86 -8.13
C THR A 10 34.21 -8.22 -8.84
N ASP A 11 33.03 -8.85 -8.90
CA ASP A 11 32.84 -10.20 -9.44
C ASP A 11 31.78 -10.27 -10.56
N GLY A 12 31.19 -9.14 -10.94
CA GLY A 12 30.15 -9.03 -11.96
C GLY A 12 28.76 -9.53 -11.52
N ILE A 13 28.61 -10.02 -10.28
CA ILE A 13 27.37 -10.66 -9.79
C ILE A 13 26.87 -9.91 -8.57
N ALA A 14 25.85 -9.07 -8.76
CA ALA A 14 25.14 -8.43 -7.65
C ALA A 14 24.57 -9.50 -6.70
N LYS A 15 24.90 -9.40 -5.41
CA LYS A 15 24.40 -10.30 -4.37
C LYS A 15 22.99 -9.89 -3.92
N ASP A 16 22.34 -10.77 -3.16
CA ASP A 16 21.01 -10.50 -2.59
C ASP A 16 21.03 -9.16 -1.81
N PRO A 17 20.14 -8.21 -2.16
CA PRO A 17 20.10 -6.87 -1.55
C PRO A 17 19.87 -6.90 -0.03
N ARG A 18 19.35 -8.01 0.52
CA ARG A 18 19.21 -8.20 1.97
C ARG A 18 20.53 -8.17 2.72
N TYR A 19 21.63 -8.63 2.11
CA TYR A 19 22.96 -8.54 2.73
C TYR A 19 23.44 -7.10 2.81
N LEU A 20 23.21 -6.33 1.74
CA LEU A 20 23.55 -4.91 1.70
C LEU A 20 22.73 -4.11 2.70
N PHE A 21 21.42 -4.39 2.79
CA PHE A 21 20.54 -3.79 3.79
C PHE A 21 21.05 -4.03 5.22
N ARG A 22 21.36 -5.29 5.57
CA ARG A 22 21.90 -5.64 6.90
C ARG A 22 23.21 -4.93 7.19
N LEU A 23 24.09 -4.80 6.19
CA LEU A 23 25.33 -4.06 6.33
C LEU A 23 25.08 -2.57 6.57
N TYR A 24 24.21 -1.93 5.80
CA TYR A 24 23.89 -0.51 6.00
C TYR A 24 23.24 -0.24 7.36
N MET A 25 22.36 -1.14 7.82
CA MET A 25 21.79 -1.06 9.17
C MET A 25 22.87 -1.19 10.25
N ALA A 26 23.79 -2.14 10.12
CA ALA A 26 24.89 -2.33 11.07
C ALA A 26 25.87 -1.14 11.09
N LEU A 27 26.07 -0.49 9.94
CA LEU A 27 26.89 0.72 9.81
C LEU A 27 26.13 2.01 10.14
N GLN A 28 24.86 1.93 10.56
CA GLN A 28 23.98 3.08 10.82
C GLN A 28 23.83 4.03 9.61
N GLN A 29 23.99 3.50 8.39
CA GLN A 29 23.79 4.21 7.14
C GLN A 29 22.31 4.16 6.74
N TYR A 30 21.45 4.78 7.55
CA TYR A 30 19.99 4.65 7.43
C TYR A 30 19.42 5.15 6.09
N ARG A 31 20.02 6.18 5.48
CA ARG A 31 19.56 6.68 4.17
C ARG A 31 19.75 5.64 3.05
N GLU A 32 20.89 4.97 3.01
CA GLU A 32 21.18 3.91 2.02
C GLU A 32 20.42 2.62 2.35
N ALA A 33 20.26 2.30 3.64
CA ALA A 33 19.37 1.23 4.09
C ALA A 33 17.94 1.45 3.62
N ALA A 34 17.41 2.69 3.73
CA ALA A 34 16.05 3.03 3.30
C ALA A 34 15.86 2.82 1.79
N ARG A 35 16.82 3.24 0.95
CA ARG A 35 16.78 3.00 -0.50
C ARG A 35 16.80 1.51 -0.81
N THR A 36 17.67 0.76 -0.13
CA THR A 36 17.79 -0.70 -0.30
C THR A 36 16.50 -1.41 0.14
N ALA A 37 15.85 -0.96 1.22
CA ALA A 37 14.59 -1.50 1.70
C ALA A 37 13.46 -1.35 0.67
N VAL A 38 13.38 -0.22 -0.05
CA VAL A 38 12.40 -0.03 -1.13
C VAL A 38 12.64 -1.02 -2.28
N ILE A 39 13.91 -1.27 -2.63
CA ILE A 39 14.26 -2.25 -3.68
C ILE A 39 13.82 -3.66 -3.25
N ILE A 40 14.16 -4.09 -2.04
CA ILE A 40 13.78 -5.40 -1.50
C ILE A 40 12.25 -5.53 -1.44
N ALA A 41 11.56 -4.51 -0.95
CA ALA A 41 10.09 -4.52 -0.87
C ALA A 41 9.45 -4.68 -2.25
N ARG A 42 9.99 -4.02 -3.28
CA ARG A 42 9.50 -4.17 -4.66
C ARG A 42 9.72 -5.57 -5.21
N GLU A 43 10.84 -6.21 -4.88
CA GLU A 43 11.10 -7.60 -5.24
C GLU A 43 10.11 -8.55 -4.56
N GLU A 44 9.87 -8.38 -3.25
CA GLU A 44 8.86 -9.13 -2.51
C GLU A 44 7.45 -8.93 -3.09
N GLN A 45 7.10 -7.70 -3.49
CA GLN A 45 5.83 -7.40 -4.17
C GLN A 45 5.67 -8.15 -5.50
N ASN A 46 6.74 -8.19 -6.31
CA ASN A 46 6.75 -8.93 -7.57
C ASN A 46 6.55 -10.44 -7.32
N ASN A 47 7.17 -10.96 -6.28
CA ASN A 47 7.06 -12.36 -5.87
C ASN A 47 5.71 -12.71 -5.21
N GLY A 48 4.86 -11.72 -4.93
CA GLY A 48 3.55 -11.91 -4.28
C GLY A 48 3.60 -11.92 -2.74
N ASN A 49 4.75 -11.64 -2.14
CA ASN A 49 4.98 -11.64 -0.70
C ASN A 49 4.65 -10.27 -0.08
N TYR A 50 3.41 -9.80 -0.27
CA TYR A 50 2.99 -8.44 0.12
C TYR A 50 3.13 -8.14 1.61
N ARG A 51 2.94 -9.15 2.48
CA ARG A 51 3.12 -8.98 3.93
C ARG A 51 4.59 -8.77 4.31
N ASN A 52 5.51 -9.53 3.71
CA ASN A 52 6.94 -9.33 3.96
C ASN A 52 7.41 -7.96 3.48
N ALA A 53 6.94 -7.52 2.31
CA ALA A 53 7.21 -6.18 1.79
C ALA A 53 6.68 -5.10 2.75
N HIS A 54 5.45 -5.27 3.23
CA HIS A 54 4.82 -4.36 4.19
C HIS A 54 5.65 -4.26 5.48
N ASP A 55 5.97 -5.40 6.10
CA ASP A 55 6.64 -5.45 7.40
C ASP A 55 8.07 -4.90 7.33
N LEU A 56 8.78 -5.12 6.21
CA LEU A 56 10.08 -4.52 5.95
C LEU A 56 10.00 -2.99 5.87
N LEU A 57 9.07 -2.45 5.06
CA LEU A 57 8.91 -1.01 4.92
C LEU A 57 8.46 -0.39 6.24
N PHE A 58 7.51 -1.01 6.94
CA PHE A 58 7.05 -0.55 8.26
C PHE A 58 8.21 -0.48 9.26
N SER A 59 9.01 -1.54 9.37
CA SER A 59 10.16 -1.58 10.27
C SER A 59 11.17 -0.46 9.96
N MET A 60 11.46 -0.25 8.67
CA MET A 60 12.36 0.83 8.25
C MET A 60 11.77 2.22 8.53
N VAL A 61 10.47 2.42 8.34
CA VAL A 61 9.79 3.68 8.69
C VAL A 61 9.88 3.96 10.18
N GLN A 62 9.68 2.96 11.04
CA GLN A 62 9.85 3.12 12.49
C GLN A 62 11.30 3.46 12.86
N GLU A 63 12.28 2.79 12.27
CA GLU A 63 13.69 3.05 12.54
C GLU A 63 14.08 4.49 12.16
N LEU A 64 13.68 4.95 10.98
CA LEU A 64 13.96 6.32 10.53
C LEU A 64 13.34 7.35 11.47
N ARG A 65 12.11 7.12 11.93
CA ARG A 65 11.44 8.01 12.89
C ARG A 65 12.12 8.04 14.25
N GLN A 66 12.53 6.89 14.77
CA GLN A 66 13.27 6.80 16.05
C GLN A 66 14.61 7.53 15.97
N CYS A 67 15.26 7.50 14.80
CA CYS A 67 16.49 8.25 14.54
C CYS A 67 16.25 9.73 14.18
N GLY A 68 15.00 10.21 14.13
CA GLY A 68 14.64 11.56 13.71
C GLY A 68 14.82 11.85 12.22
N ILE A 69 15.13 10.84 11.40
CA ILE A 69 15.43 10.98 9.97
C ILE A 69 14.14 11.07 9.16
N LYS A 70 14.11 11.97 8.17
CA LYS A 70 13.00 12.07 7.23
C LYS A 70 12.78 10.78 6.44
N VAL A 71 11.57 10.26 6.55
CA VAL A 71 11.14 9.11 5.76
C VAL A 71 10.95 9.52 4.29
N PRO A 72 11.55 8.80 3.33
CA PRO A 72 11.32 9.05 1.91
C PRO A 72 9.85 8.91 1.52
N ALA A 73 9.33 9.84 0.69
CA ALA A 73 7.93 9.82 0.26
C ALA A 73 7.55 8.51 -0.46
N GLU A 74 8.43 8.02 -1.34
CA GLU A 74 8.21 6.75 -2.06
C GLU A 74 8.02 5.56 -1.10
N MET A 75 8.73 5.55 0.04
CA MET A 75 8.59 4.52 1.06
C MET A 75 7.22 4.57 1.73
N LEU A 76 6.74 5.77 2.08
CA LEU A 76 5.41 5.97 2.65
C LEU A 76 4.30 5.61 1.65
N ASP A 77 4.47 5.99 0.38
CA ASP A 77 3.51 5.67 -0.69
C ASP A 77 3.41 4.16 -0.89
N ASN A 78 4.55 3.45 -0.99
CA ASN A 78 4.56 2.01 -1.14
C ASN A 78 4.00 1.29 0.09
N LEU A 79 4.34 1.75 1.31
CA LEU A 79 3.76 1.23 2.54
C LEU A 79 2.23 1.43 2.57
N SER A 80 1.74 2.62 2.21
CA SER A 80 0.29 2.91 2.18
C SER A 80 -0.48 2.00 1.22
N LEU A 81 0.13 1.68 0.08
CA LEU A 81 -0.48 0.84 -0.94
C LEU A 81 -0.50 -0.64 -0.51
N LEU A 82 0.59 -1.12 0.09
CA LEU A 82 0.64 -2.47 0.68
C LEU A 82 -0.30 -2.61 1.88
N HIS A 83 -0.38 -1.57 2.70
CA HIS A 83 -1.31 -1.52 3.82
C HIS A 83 -2.77 -1.57 3.34
N SER A 84 -3.09 -0.86 2.25
CA SER A 84 -4.41 -0.93 1.61
C SER A 84 -4.78 -2.37 1.21
N TYR A 85 -3.81 -3.17 0.74
CA TYR A 85 -4.02 -4.59 0.42
C TYR A 85 -4.32 -5.44 1.66
N ILE A 86 -3.62 -5.22 2.77
CA ILE A 86 -3.88 -5.91 4.03
C ILE A 86 -5.26 -5.52 4.58
N LEU A 87 -5.58 -4.23 4.57
CA LEU A 87 -6.87 -3.71 5.03
C LEU A 87 -8.05 -4.21 4.18
N ALA A 88 -7.89 -4.34 2.87
CA ALA A 88 -8.94 -4.88 2.02
C ALA A 88 -9.38 -6.28 2.50
N LYS A 89 -8.41 -7.16 2.82
CA LYS A 89 -8.71 -8.49 3.38
C LYS A 89 -9.39 -8.42 4.74
N LEU A 90 -8.94 -7.52 5.61
CA LEU A 90 -9.56 -7.29 6.92
C LEU A 90 -11.04 -6.90 6.75
N HIS A 91 -11.33 -5.87 5.95
CA HIS A 91 -12.69 -5.37 5.78
C HIS A 91 -13.63 -6.33 5.06
N ILE A 92 -13.11 -7.14 4.14
CA ILE A 92 -13.86 -8.25 3.52
C ILE A 92 -14.34 -9.22 4.60
N LYS A 93 -13.45 -9.61 5.52
CA LYS A 93 -13.76 -10.56 6.61
C LYS A 93 -14.71 -9.98 7.64
N THR A 94 -14.62 -8.68 7.94
CA THR A 94 -15.52 -8.00 8.87
C THR A 94 -16.84 -7.55 8.24
N GLY A 95 -17.08 -7.82 6.95
CA GLY A 95 -18.32 -7.43 6.26
C GLY A 95 -18.41 -5.95 5.87
N ASN A 96 -17.32 -5.18 5.99
CA ASN A 96 -17.25 -3.76 5.64
C ASN A 96 -17.00 -3.58 4.13
N HIS A 97 -17.96 -4.01 3.31
CA HIS A 97 -17.82 -4.12 1.86
C HIS A 97 -17.51 -2.78 1.16
N LEU A 98 -17.99 -1.64 1.71
CA LEU A 98 -17.73 -0.32 1.09
C LEU A 98 -16.26 0.08 1.23
N ILE A 99 -15.69 -0.06 2.43
CA ILE A 99 -14.28 0.24 2.67
C ILE A 99 -13.41 -0.74 1.88
N ALA A 100 -13.76 -2.04 1.89
CA ALA A 100 -13.08 -3.04 1.07
C ALA A 100 -13.07 -2.66 -0.41
N ALA A 101 -14.22 -2.31 -0.99
CA ALA A 101 -14.32 -1.90 -2.39
C ALA A 101 -13.46 -0.68 -2.69
N ARG A 102 -13.48 0.35 -1.85
CA ARG A 102 -12.66 1.58 -2.03
C ARG A 102 -11.16 1.30 -1.97
N LEU A 103 -10.71 0.46 -1.04
CA LEU A 103 -9.32 0.03 -0.96
C LEU A 103 -8.91 -0.81 -2.19
N LEU A 104 -9.77 -1.73 -2.63
CA LEU A 104 -9.55 -2.54 -3.81
C LEU A 104 -9.48 -1.71 -5.10
N ILE A 105 -10.28 -0.65 -5.21
CA ILE A 105 -10.19 0.32 -6.32
C ILE A 105 -8.82 0.99 -6.33
N ARG A 106 -8.33 1.49 -5.18
CA ARG A 106 -6.99 2.10 -5.07
C ARG A 106 -5.89 1.13 -5.50
N ILE A 107 -5.97 -0.13 -5.08
CA ILE A 107 -5.00 -1.17 -5.45
C ILE A 107 -5.11 -1.47 -6.95
N ALA A 108 -6.32 -1.59 -7.49
CA ALA A 108 -6.56 -1.89 -8.90
C ALA A 108 -6.10 -0.76 -9.83
N GLN A 109 -6.15 0.50 -9.39
CA GLN A 109 -5.52 1.62 -10.11
C GLN A 109 -3.99 1.51 -10.17
N ASN A 110 -3.38 0.77 -9.23
CA ASN A 110 -1.95 0.54 -9.11
C ASN A 110 -1.58 -0.94 -9.36
N ILE A 111 -2.37 -1.64 -10.17
CA ILE A 111 -2.30 -3.11 -10.31
C ILE A 111 -0.96 -3.62 -10.84
N SER A 112 -0.20 -2.78 -11.56
CA SER A 112 1.15 -3.08 -12.04
C SER A 112 2.15 -3.34 -10.90
N LYS A 113 1.88 -2.83 -9.69
CA LYS A 113 2.65 -3.11 -8.46
C LYS A 113 2.28 -4.43 -7.78
N PHE A 114 1.31 -5.17 -8.32
CA PHE A 114 0.81 -6.44 -7.79
C PHE A 114 0.73 -7.54 -8.88
N PRO A 115 1.82 -7.82 -9.62
CA PRO A 115 1.78 -8.68 -10.81
C PRO A 115 1.32 -10.12 -10.52
N SER A 116 1.67 -10.66 -9.35
CA SER A 116 1.28 -12.01 -8.95
C SER A 116 -0.21 -12.15 -8.59
N HIS A 117 -0.84 -11.06 -8.13
CA HIS A 117 -2.22 -11.05 -7.65
C HIS A 117 -3.19 -10.25 -8.55
N ILE A 118 -2.85 -10.00 -9.81
CA ILE A 118 -3.72 -9.24 -10.74
C ILE A 118 -5.14 -9.82 -10.77
N VAL A 119 -5.27 -11.13 -11.07
CA VAL A 119 -6.58 -11.77 -11.20
C VAL A 119 -7.34 -11.83 -9.86
N PRO A 120 -6.74 -12.26 -8.73
CA PRO A 120 -7.41 -12.23 -7.43
C PRO A 120 -7.86 -10.84 -6.98
N ILE A 121 -7.02 -9.81 -7.15
CA ILE A 121 -7.35 -8.43 -6.77
C ILE A 121 -8.53 -7.95 -7.60
N LEU A 122 -8.41 -7.96 -8.93
CA LEU A 122 -9.48 -7.45 -9.80
C LEU A 122 -10.79 -8.24 -9.62
N THR A 123 -10.72 -9.56 -9.42
CA THR A 123 -11.90 -10.39 -9.19
C THR A 123 -12.60 -9.96 -7.91
N SER A 124 -11.84 -9.74 -6.84
CA SER A 124 -12.35 -9.21 -5.57
C SER A 124 -12.92 -7.81 -5.75
N THR A 125 -12.25 -6.93 -6.50
CA THR A 125 -12.71 -5.56 -6.80
C THR A 125 -14.09 -5.58 -7.45
N VAL A 126 -14.29 -6.41 -8.47
CA VAL A 126 -15.60 -6.53 -9.14
C VAL A 126 -16.67 -7.03 -8.17
N ILE A 127 -16.37 -8.08 -7.40
CA ILE A 127 -17.33 -8.66 -6.45
C ILE A 127 -17.75 -7.64 -5.39
N GLU A 128 -16.78 -6.97 -4.76
CA GLU A 128 -17.04 -6.02 -3.67
C GLU A 128 -17.74 -4.76 -4.20
N CYS A 129 -17.35 -4.22 -5.36
CA CYS A 129 -18.04 -3.11 -6.00
C CYS A 129 -19.53 -3.42 -6.26
N HIS A 130 -19.85 -4.62 -6.73
CA HIS A 130 -21.23 -5.04 -6.96
C HIS A 130 -22.04 -5.20 -5.66
N LYS A 131 -21.42 -5.59 -4.55
CA LYS A 131 -22.10 -5.69 -3.24
C LYS A 131 -22.55 -4.33 -2.70
N VAL A 132 -21.84 -3.25 -3.07
CA VAL A 132 -22.11 -1.89 -2.60
C VAL A 132 -22.64 -0.96 -3.69
N ASN A 133 -23.23 -1.51 -4.74
CA ASN A 133 -23.84 -0.77 -5.86
C ASN A 133 -22.90 0.15 -6.66
N LEU A 134 -21.58 -0.07 -6.61
CA LEU A 134 -20.60 0.60 -7.49
C LEU A 134 -20.52 -0.11 -8.85
N LYS A 135 -21.65 -0.16 -9.55
CA LYS A 135 -21.84 -1.04 -10.71
C LYS A 135 -21.01 -0.61 -11.91
N HIS A 136 -20.88 0.69 -12.18
CA HIS A 136 -20.09 1.19 -13.31
C HIS A 136 -18.59 0.93 -13.07
N THR A 137 -18.12 1.13 -11.84
CA THR A 137 -16.76 0.80 -11.43
C THR A 137 -16.50 -0.70 -11.52
N GLY A 138 -17.44 -1.53 -11.06
CA GLY A 138 -17.40 -2.98 -11.22
C GLY A 138 -17.32 -3.42 -12.69
N PHE A 139 -18.12 -2.80 -13.57
CA PHE A 139 -18.07 -3.03 -15.01
C PHE A 139 -16.69 -2.73 -15.62
N THR A 140 -16.07 -1.62 -15.23
CA THR A 140 -14.74 -1.22 -15.73
C THR A 140 -13.69 -2.30 -15.44
N TYR A 141 -13.61 -2.78 -14.20
CA TYR A 141 -12.65 -3.83 -13.82
C TYR A 141 -13.03 -5.22 -14.34
N ALA A 142 -14.33 -5.52 -14.48
CA ALA A 142 -14.79 -6.75 -15.13
C ALA A 142 -14.37 -6.79 -16.61
N SER A 143 -14.46 -5.66 -17.30
CA SER A 143 -14.00 -5.51 -18.68
C SER A 143 -12.49 -5.74 -18.77
N MET A 144 -11.72 -5.18 -17.83
CA MET A 144 -10.27 -5.40 -17.74
C MET A 144 -9.91 -6.88 -17.55
N LEU A 145 -10.63 -7.59 -16.68
CA LEU A 145 -10.44 -9.02 -16.44
C LEU A 145 -10.74 -9.90 -17.65
N LEU A 146 -11.72 -9.53 -18.47
CA LEU A 146 -12.12 -10.32 -19.64
C LEU A 146 -11.17 -10.18 -20.84
N HIS A 147 -10.13 -9.34 -20.75
CA HIS A 147 -9.06 -9.31 -21.75
C HIS A 147 -8.37 -10.69 -21.87
N PRO A 148 -7.90 -11.07 -23.07
CA PRO A 148 -7.30 -12.38 -23.32
C PRO A 148 -6.17 -12.76 -22.35
N GLU A 149 -5.39 -11.79 -21.88
CA GLU A 149 -4.26 -11.99 -20.95
C GLU A 149 -4.66 -12.55 -19.57
N HIS A 150 -5.91 -12.31 -19.17
CA HIS A 150 -6.44 -12.64 -17.84
C HIS A 150 -7.60 -13.64 -17.92
N ARG A 151 -8.37 -13.63 -19.01
CA ARG A 151 -9.64 -14.35 -19.16
C ARG A 151 -9.56 -15.85 -18.86
N ASP A 152 -8.47 -16.51 -19.23
CA ASP A 152 -8.29 -17.95 -19.02
C ASP A 152 -7.75 -18.30 -17.62
N LYS A 153 -7.29 -17.31 -16.86
CA LYS A 153 -6.86 -17.46 -15.46
C LYS A 153 -8.02 -17.28 -14.47
N ILE A 154 -9.19 -16.83 -14.94
CA ILE A 154 -10.40 -16.62 -14.13
C ILE A 154 -11.19 -17.92 -14.04
N ASP A 155 -11.70 -18.22 -12.84
CA ASP A 155 -12.62 -19.34 -12.66
C ASP A 155 -13.82 -19.28 -13.60
N GLN A 156 -14.29 -20.43 -14.07
CA GLN A 156 -15.47 -20.49 -14.93
C GLN A 156 -16.72 -19.89 -14.27
N ARG A 157 -16.88 -20.03 -12.95
CA ARG A 157 -18.00 -19.47 -12.18
C ARG A 157 -18.01 -17.94 -12.24
N TYR A 158 -16.85 -17.31 -12.04
CA TYR A 158 -16.73 -15.85 -12.05
C TYR A 158 -16.74 -15.30 -13.47
N ARG A 159 -16.10 -15.99 -14.43
CA ARG A 159 -16.08 -15.62 -15.85
C ARG A 159 -17.48 -15.44 -16.42
N ARG A 160 -18.39 -16.40 -16.19
CA ARG A 160 -19.80 -16.29 -16.65
C ARG A 160 -20.53 -15.09 -16.05
N LYS A 161 -20.29 -14.78 -14.77
CA LYS A 161 -20.88 -13.62 -14.09
C LYS A 161 -20.36 -12.31 -14.69
N PHE A 162 -19.05 -12.21 -14.89
CA PHE A 162 -18.40 -11.00 -15.43
C PHE A 162 -18.80 -10.76 -16.89
N GLU A 163 -18.90 -11.81 -17.71
CA GLU A 163 -19.45 -11.70 -19.08
C GLU A 163 -20.89 -11.17 -19.07
N GLY A 164 -21.70 -11.55 -18.08
CA GLY A 164 -23.05 -11.00 -17.89
C GLY A 164 -23.04 -9.51 -17.56
N ILE A 165 -22.15 -9.07 -16.68
CA ILE A 165 -21.98 -7.66 -16.30
C ILE A 165 -21.56 -6.83 -17.52
N VAL A 166 -20.55 -7.28 -18.27
CA VAL A 166 -19.99 -6.52 -19.40
C VAL A 166 -20.96 -6.44 -20.59
N ARG A 167 -21.90 -7.38 -20.73
CA ARG A 167 -22.95 -7.33 -21.76
C ARG A 167 -24.00 -6.24 -21.51
N ARG A 168 -24.12 -5.73 -20.29
CA ARG A 168 -25.12 -4.73 -19.90
C ARG A 168 -24.44 -3.59 -19.15
N PRO A 169 -23.69 -2.72 -19.86
CA PRO A 169 -23.07 -1.57 -19.23
C PRO A 169 -24.16 -0.64 -18.65
N GLU A 170 -24.05 -0.36 -17.36
CA GLU A 170 -24.83 0.66 -16.68
C GLU A 170 -24.03 1.97 -16.66
N LYS A 171 -24.70 3.12 -16.83
CA LYS A 171 -24.07 4.44 -16.62
C LYS A 171 -23.78 4.65 -15.14
N PRO A 172 -22.76 5.44 -14.76
CA PRO A 172 -22.52 5.77 -13.36
C PRO A 172 -23.76 6.45 -12.78
N SER A 173 -24.30 5.89 -11.69
CA SER A 173 -25.44 6.49 -10.98
C SER A 173 -24.98 7.70 -10.16
N SER A 174 -25.92 8.57 -9.79
CA SER A 174 -25.62 9.68 -8.88
C SER A 174 -25.10 9.17 -7.53
N GLU A 175 -25.74 8.14 -7.00
CA GLU A 175 -25.35 7.48 -5.74
C GLU A 175 -23.92 6.92 -5.80
N GLU A 176 -23.53 6.27 -6.92
CA GLU A 176 -22.17 5.78 -7.11
C GLU A 176 -21.17 6.93 -7.13
N MET A 177 -21.48 8.03 -7.83
CA MET A 177 -20.61 9.21 -7.86
C MET A 177 -20.48 9.87 -6.48
N GLU A 178 -21.57 9.96 -5.71
CA GLU A 178 -21.55 10.49 -4.34
C GLU A 178 -20.67 9.64 -3.41
N LEU A 179 -20.80 8.30 -3.46
CA LEU A 179 -19.96 7.39 -2.69
C LEU A 179 -18.48 7.48 -3.10
N LEU A 180 -18.20 7.63 -4.39
CA LEU A 180 -16.83 7.69 -4.90
C LEU A 180 -16.16 9.05 -4.66
N ASN A 181 -16.94 10.13 -4.63
CA ASN A 181 -16.48 11.50 -4.43
C ASN A 181 -16.71 12.01 -3.00
N ALA A 182 -17.12 11.13 -2.08
CA ALA A 182 -17.15 11.43 -0.66
C ALA A 182 -15.81 12.04 -0.24
N ALA A 183 -15.89 13.19 0.41
CA ALA A 183 -14.75 14.05 0.67
C ALA A 183 -14.82 14.59 2.10
N SER A 184 -13.64 14.80 2.66
CA SER A 184 -13.44 15.31 4.00
C SER A 184 -12.45 16.46 3.98
N GLU A 185 -12.40 17.24 5.07
CA GLU A 185 -11.50 18.38 5.15
C GLU A 185 -10.03 17.96 5.25
N CYS A 186 -9.17 18.62 4.48
CA CYS A 186 -7.73 18.48 4.59
C CYS A 186 -7.25 18.85 6.00
N PRO A 187 -6.43 18.00 6.65
CA PRO A 187 -5.96 18.24 8.01
C PRO A 187 -4.92 19.37 8.13
N PHE A 188 -4.58 20.06 7.05
CA PHE A 188 -3.68 21.21 7.07
C PHE A 188 -4.43 22.49 6.69
N CYS A 189 -5.03 22.53 5.50
CA CYS A 189 -5.67 23.73 4.95
C CYS A 189 -7.20 23.72 4.92
N SER A 190 -7.85 22.67 5.44
CA SER A 190 -9.32 22.50 5.49
C SER A 190 -10.05 22.52 4.13
N THR A 191 -9.33 22.49 3.01
CA THR A 191 -9.93 22.28 1.68
C THR A 191 -10.56 20.88 1.60
N SER A 192 -11.71 20.76 0.94
CA SER A 192 -12.35 19.47 0.68
C SER A 192 -11.47 18.61 -0.23
N VAL A 193 -11.13 17.41 0.23
CA VAL A 193 -10.31 16.41 -0.47
C VAL A 193 -11.07 15.08 -0.48
N PRO A 194 -11.12 14.34 -1.60
CA PRO A 194 -11.74 13.02 -1.63
C PRO A 194 -11.15 12.11 -0.55
N ASP A 195 -12.00 11.37 0.15
CA ASP A 195 -11.63 10.60 1.35
C ASP A 195 -10.41 9.68 1.17
N TYR A 196 -10.21 9.15 -0.04
CA TYR A 196 -9.14 8.20 -0.37
C TYR A 196 -7.98 8.82 -1.14
N GLU A 197 -7.97 10.14 -1.35
CA GLU A 197 -6.85 10.87 -1.93
C GLU A 197 -5.85 11.22 -0.82
N LEU A 198 -4.57 10.91 -1.04
CA LEU A 198 -3.51 11.10 -0.04
C LEU A 198 -2.62 12.31 -0.36
N SER A 199 -3.04 13.15 -1.31
CA SER A 199 -2.36 14.38 -1.68
C SER A 199 -3.37 15.53 -1.76
N CYS A 200 -3.07 16.66 -1.11
CA CYS A 200 -3.95 17.82 -1.19
C CYS A 200 -3.60 18.68 -2.39
N GLY A 201 -4.52 18.84 -3.34
CA GLY A 201 -4.30 19.71 -4.51
C GLY A 201 -4.13 21.20 -4.18
N SER A 202 -4.64 21.66 -3.02
CA SER A 202 -4.56 23.07 -2.61
C SER A 202 -3.23 23.40 -1.92
N CYS A 203 -2.92 22.74 -0.80
CA CYS A 203 -1.70 23.01 -0.04
C CYS A 203 -0.49 22.15 -0.46
N ARG A 204 -0.67 21.21 -1.39
CA ARG A 204 0.35 20.26 -1.89
C ARG A 204 0.96 19.37 -0.80
N ALA A 205 0.34 19.31 0.38
CA ALA A 205 0.77 18.43 1.45
C ALA A 205 0.44 16.97 1.13
N SER A 206 1.36 16.07 1.49
CA SER A 206 1.05 14.64 1.62
C SER A 206 0.20 14.45 2.87
N LEU A 207 -0.94 13.79 2.70
CA LEU A 207 -1.93 13.59 3.75
C LEU A 207 -1.69 12.24 4.42
N PRO A 208 -1.45 12.21 5.74
CA PRO A 208 -1.41 10.95 6.47
C PRO A 208 -2.74 10.21 6.35
N TYR A 209 -2.67 8.88 6.33
CA TYR A 209 -3.85 8.03 6.18
C TYR A 209 -4.18 7.30 7.47
N CYS A 210 -5.46 7.11 7.71
CA CYS A 210 -5.97 6.26 8.76
C CYS A 210 -5.60 4.81 8.47
N THR A 211 -4.80 4.21 9.35
CA THR A 211 -4.39 2.81 9.22
C THR A 211 -5.51 1.81 9.47
N LEU A 212 -6.73 2.25 9.81
CA LEU A 212 -7.91 1.37 9.87
C LEU A 212 -8.75 1.43 8.60
N THR A 213 -8.97 2.60 8.02
CA THR A 213 -9.91 2.77 6.90
C THR A 213 -9.23 3.00 5.56
N GLY A 214 -7.94 3.37 5.58
CA GLY A 214 -7.16 3.83 4.44
C GLY A 214 -7.53 5.22 3.91
N LYS A 215 -8.50 5.91 4.51
CA LYS A 215 -8.83 7.30 4.18
C LYS A 215 -7.73 8.25 4.64
N HIS A 216 -7.63 9.46 4.07
CA HIS A 216 -6.84 10.51 4.73
C HIS A 216 -7.45 10.85 6.10
N VAL A 217 -6.62 11.29 7.03
CA VAL A 217 -7.09 11.66 8.37
C VAL A 217 -7.76 13.03 8.37
N VAL A 218 -8.60 13.25 9.38
CA VAL A 218 -9.27 14.52 9.66
C VAL A 218 -8.90 14.99 11.07
N LYS A 219 -8.80 16.31 11.28
CA LYS A 219 -8.30 16.90 12.55
C LYS A 219 -9.12 16.46 13.77
N ASN A 220 -10.44 16.43 13.62
CA ASN A 220 -11.38 16.28 14.73
C ASN A 220 -11.71 14.82 15.07
N ASP A 221 -11.21 13.87 14.30
CA ASP A 221 -11.43 12.43 14.51
C ASP A 221 -10.11 11.67 14.27
N LEU A 222 -9.15 11.94 15.15
CA LEU A 222 -7.80 11.42 15.04
C LEU A 222 -7.31 10.85 16.37
N THR A 223 -6.67 9.70 16.29
CA THR A 223 -5.86 9.10 17.35
C THR A 223 -4.60 8.51 16.74
N LEU A 224 -3.62 8.17 17.58
CA LEU A 224 -2.45 7.42 17.18
C LEU A 224 -2.52 6.01 17.77
N CYS A 225 -1.97 5.04 17.03
CA CYS A 225 -1.75 3.72 17.60
C CYS A 225 -0.77 3.83 18.78
N PRO A 226 -1.12 3.37 19.99
CA PRO A 226 -0.26 3.46 21.18
C PRO A 226 1.06 2.67 21.05
N ASN A 227 1.13 1.75 20.08
CA ASN A 227 2.29 0.88 19.85
C ASN A 227 3.19 1.32 18.69
N CYS A 228 2.68 2.08 17.72
CA CYS A 228 3.45 2.42 16.51
C CYS A 228 3.30 3.85 16.01
N ASP A 229 2.51 4.68 16.71
CA ASP A 229 2.28 6.09 16.40
C ASP A 229 1.72 6.36 14.99
N PHE A 230 1.13 5.34 14.35
CA PHE A 230 0.45 5.52 13.09
C PHE A 230 -0.94 6.12 13.29
N PRO A 231 -1.36 7.08 12.43
CA PRO A 231 -2.67 7.71 12.51
C PRO A 231 -3.82 6.73 12.32
N MET A 232 -4.88 6.94 13.09
CA MET A 232 -6.12 6.19 13.05
C MET A 232 -7.30 7.13 13.27
N SER A 233 -8.46 6.81 12.69
CA SER A 233 -9.71 7.47 13.05
C SER A 233 -10.12 6.99 14.44
N TYR A 234 -10.33 7.93 15.36
CA TYR A 234 -10.69 7.63 16.73
C TYR A 234 -12.05 6.92 16.79
N SER A 235 -13.07 7.48 16.16
CA SER A 235 -14.43 6.95 16.13
C SER A 235 -14.49 5.53 15.55
N ASN A 236 -13.79 5.28 14.44
CA ASN A 236 -13.69 3.95 13.85
C ASN A 236 -12.96 2.98 14.79
N LEU A 237 -11.83 3.37 15.39
CA LEU A 237 -11.08 2.50 16.29
C LEU A 237 -11.92 2.07 17.50
N ILE A 238 -12.64 3.00 18.12
CA ILE A 238 -13.55 2.69 19.24
C ILE A 238 -14.62 1.70 18.80
N THR A 239 -15.23 1.90 17.64
CA THR A 239 -16.23 0.97 17.09
C THR A 239 -15.64 -0.43 16.86
N PHE A 240 -14.40 -0.53 16.36
CA PHE A 240 -13.72 -1.82 16.18
C PHE A 240 -13.46 -2.52 17.52
N LEU A 241 -12.95 -1.79 18.51
CA LEU A 241 -12.63 -2.34 19.83
C LEU A 241 -13.88 -2.80 20.60
N GLU A 242 -15.01 -2.11 20.42
CA GLU A 242 -16.29 -2.50 21.03
C GLU A 242 -16.86 -3.79 20.41
N ASN A 243 -16.63 -4.00 19.11
CA ASN A 243 -17.10 -5.20 18.40
C ASN A 243 -16.11 -6.37 18.45
N GLN A 244 -14.82 -6.10 18.68
CA GLN A 244 -13.73 -7.06 18.65
C GLN A 244 -12.74 -6.75 19.79
N PRO A 245 -12.88 -7.39 20.96
CA PRO A 245 -12.03 -7.11 22.11
C PRO A 245 -10.56 -7.52 21.91
N ASP A 246 -10.29 -8.53 21.07
CA ASP A 246 -8.94 -8.98 20.72
C ASP A 246 -8.40 -8.29 19.44
N PHE A 247 -8.89 -7.08 19.15
CA PHE A 247 -8.48 -6.36 17.93
C PHE A 247 -7.01 -5.94 18.01
N VAL A 248 -6.28 -6.25 16.94
CA VAL A 248 -4.88 -5.89 16.79
C VAL A 248 -4.74 -4.79 15.75
N CYS A 249 -3.77 -3.91 15.95
CA CYS A 249 -3.42 -2.89 14.98
C CYS A 249 -3.06 -3.53 13.63
N PRO A 250 -3.73 -3.20 12.51
CA PRO A 250 -3.41 -3.81 11.22
C PRO A 250 -2.06 -3.38 10.65
N MET A 251 -1.44 -2.32 11.19
CA MET A 251 -0.13 -1.82 10.80
C MET A 251 0.99 -2.57 11.54
N CYS A 252 0.96 -2.63 12.88
CA CYS A 252 2.04 -3.22 13.68
C CYS A 252 1.72 -4.58 14.31
N SER A 253 0.49 -5.09 14.14
CA SER A 253 -0.02 -6.33 14.74
C SER A 253 -0.01 -6.39 16.28
N ALA A 254 0.24 -5.27 16.97
CA ALA A 254 0.15 -5.19 18.43
C ALA A 254 -1.32 -5.12 18.89
N PRO A 255 -1.67 -5.72 20.05
CA PRO A 255 -3.00 -5.62 20.63
C PRO A 255 -3.35 -4.16 20.94
N LEU A 256 -4.62 -3.81 20.78
CA LEU A 256 -5.14 -2.48 21.08
C LEU A 256 -6.20 -2.58 22.17
N PHE A 257 -6.12 -1.70 23.17
CA PHE A 257 -7.08 -1.65 24.26
C PHE A 257 -7.79 -0.30 24.30
N ARG A 258 -9.11 -0.32 24.53
CA ARG A 258 -9.95 0.89 24.60
C ARG A 258 -9.41 1.92 25.59
N ASP A 259 -8.89 1.46 26.72
CA ASP A 259 -8.44 2.33 27.80
C ASP A 259 -7.16 3.10 27.46
N GLU A 260 -6.41 2.68 26.44
CA GLU A 260 -5.19 3.33 25.96
C GLU A 260 -5.45 4.35 24.84
N VAL A 261 -6.63 4.30 24.23
CA VAL A 261 -6.97 5.14 23.07
C VAL A 261 -7.59 6.46 23.52
N ARG A 262 -7.04 7.57 23.02
CA ARG A 262 -7.57 8.93 23.25
C ARG A 262 -7.64 9.71 21.94
N CYS A 263 -8.68 10.52 21.78
CA CYS A 263 -8.77 11.46 20.66
C CYS A 263 -7.76 12.59 20.86
N LEU A 264 -7.04 12.96 19.81
CA LEU A 264 -6.05 14.03 19.87
C LEU A 264 -6.73 15.40 19.87
N ALA A 265 -6.35 16.24 20.83
CA ALA A 265 -6.85 17.62 20.93
C ALA A 265 -6.13 18.57 19.95
N ASP A 266 -4.82 18.40 19.76
CA ASP A 266 -4.04 19.14 18.76
C ASP A 266 -3.46 18.18 17.71
N ALA A 267 -4.27 17.91 16.69
CA ALA A 267 -3.90 17.02 15.60
C ALA A 267 -2.81 17.61 14.68
N VAL A 268 -2.74 18.94 14.54
CA VAL A 268 -1.95 19.55 13.47
C VAL A 268 -0.47 19.45 13.75
N GLU A 269 -0.04 19.77 14.98
CA GLU A 269 1.37 19.67 15.38
C GLU A 269 1.88 18.23 15.26
N VAL A 270 1.07 17.26 15.72
CA VAL A 270 1.38 15.83 15.63
C VAL A 270 1.48 15.36 14.18
N LEU A 271 0.58 15.79 13.29
CA LEU A 271 0.64 15.41 11.88
C LEU A 271 1.79 16.09 11.14
N LEU A 272 2.16 17.31 11.53
CA LEU A 272 3.33 17.99 10.99
C LEU A 272 4.61 17.29 11.40
N SER A 273 4.79 16.90 12.66
CA SER A 273 5.96 16.13 13.10
C SER A 273 6.01 14.75 12.46
N TRP A 274 4.84 14.14 12.24
CA TRP A 274 4.73 12.86 11.51
C TRP A 274 5.20 12.96 10.05
N ASN A 275 4.94 14.10 9.40
CA ASN A 275 5.39 14.41 8.02
C ASN A 275 6.83 14.97 7.97
N ALA A 276 7.26 15.66 9.02
CA ALA A 276 8.55 16.32 9.14
C ALA A 276 9.49 15.47 9.99
N GLY A 277 10.02 14.38 9.42
CA GLY A 277 11.37 14.01 9.85
C GLY A 277 12.31 15.13 9.41
N SER A 278 13.27 15.47 10.26
CA SER A 278 14.05 16.72 10.17
C SER A 278 14.60 16.96 8.77
N ALA A 279 14.47 18.20 8.29
CA ALA A 279 15.07 18.62 7.03
C ALA A 279 16.58 18.38 7.07
N ASP A 280 17.09 17.65 6.08
CA ASP A 280 18.52 17.68 5.80
C ASP A 280 18.84 18.91 4.94
N PRO A 281 19.93 19.63 5.23
CA PRO A 281 20.44 20.66 4.34
C PRO A 281 20.85 20.00 3.01
N GLU A 282 20.52 20.69 1.92
CA GLU A 282 20.93 20.35 0.55
C GLU A 282 22.44 20.07 0.50
N ASP A 283 22.84 18.93 -0.06
CA ASP A 283 24.19 18.79 -0.60
C ASP A 283 24.09 18.52 -2.10
N ASP A 284 24.28 19.63 -2.82
CA ASP A 284 24.58 19.70 -4.23
C ASP A 284 25.94 19.05 -4.45
N THR A 285 26.00 17.86 -5.05
CA THR A 285 27.09 17.56 -5.97
C THR A 285 26.66 16.56 -7.03
N ARG A 286 26.42 17.12 -8.22
CA ARG A 286 26.45 16.43 -9.50
C ARG A 286 27.82 15.76 -9.67
N THR A 287 27.83 14.47 -10.02
CA THR A 287 28.75 14.00 -11.06
C THR A 287 28.09 12.91 -11.86
N SER A 288 27.61 13.32 -13.02
CA SER A 288 27.25 12.50 -14.17
C SER A 288 28.43 11.64 -14.61
N THR A 289 28.19 10.36 -14.88
CA THR A 289 28.97 9.64 -15.89
C THR A 289 28.05 8.71 -16.66
N ASN A 290 27.83 9.08 -17.92
CA ASN A 290 27.23 8.26 -18.96
C ASN A 290 28.01 6.96 -19.11
N MET A 291 27.34 5.82 -19.34
CA MET A 291 27.80 4.87 -20.34
C MET A 291 26.63 4.23 -21.10
N THR A 292 26.75 4.38 -22.41
CA THR A 292 25.97 3.84 -23.52
C THR A 292 26.06 2.31 -23.59
N GLY A 293 25.04 1.72 -24.24
CA GLY A 293 24.79 0.29 -24.22
C GLY A 293 25.73 -0.58 -25.04
N VAL A 294 25.62 -1.88 -24.79
CA VAL A 294 25.97 -2.95 -25.72
C VAL A 294 24.92 -4.05 -25.61
N ASN A 295 24.44 -4.45 -26.78
CA ASN A 295 23.50 -5.52 -27.06
C ASN A 295 24.28 -6.85 -27.15
N SER A 296 23.79 -7.96 -26.60
CA SER A 296 23.62 -9.27 -27.29
C SER A 296 23.61 -10.51 -26.36
N LYS A 297 22.54 -11.31 -26.58
CA LYS A 297 22.45 -12.79 -26.67
C LYS A 297 22.71 -13.69 -25.44
N GLN A 298 21.60 -14.28 -24.96
CA GLN A 298 21.30 -15.72 -24.82
C GLN A 298 22.46 -16.71 -24.56
N ASP A 299 22.42 -17.46 -23.45
CA ASP A 299 21.81 -18.82 -23.45
C ASP A 299 21.70 -19.47 -22.05
N ASN A 300 20.53 -20.10 -21.85
CA ASN A 300 20.19 -21.35 -21.16
C ASN A 300 20.51 -21.64 -19.67
N ASN A 301 19.41 -21.64 -18.91
CA ASN A 301 18.77 -22.83 -18.30
C ASN A 301 19.50 -23.58 -17.17
N VAL A 302 19.00 -23.42 -15.94
CA VAL A 302 18.90 -24.51 -14.96
C VAL A 302 17.56 -24.41 -14.24
N ASP A 303 16.78 -25.48 -14.39
CA ASP A 303 15.50 -25.76 -13.79
C ASP A 303 15.48 -25.60 -12.26
N LYS A 304 14.47 -24.89 -11.76
CA LYS A 304 13.95 -25.13 -10.41
C LYS A 304 12.42 -25.02 -10.42
N ALA A 305 11.79 -26.17 -10.18
CA ALA A 305 10.35 -26.36 -10.20
C ALA A 305 9.61 -25.38 -9.26
N PRO A 306 8.46 -24.81 -9.66
CA PRO A 306 7.65 -24.02 -8.76
C PRO A 306 6.87 -24.94 -7.81
N ALA A 307 7.03 -24.71 -6.51
CA ALA A 307 6.13 -25.24 -5.49
C ALA A 307 4.71 -24.75 -5.76
N SER A 308 3.75 -25.67 -5.75
CA SER A 308 2.34 -25.45 -5.98
C SER A 308 1.73 -24.54 -4.91
N VAL A 309 1.59 -23.25 -5.22
CA VAL A 309 0.75 -22.33 -4.45
C VAL A 309 -0.69 -22.53 -4.93
N THR A 310 -1.54 -23.09 -4.07
CA THR A 310 -3.00 -23.07 -4.23
C THR A 310 -3.45 -21.63 -4.49
N LYS A 311 -3.88 -21.34 -5.72
CA LYS A 311 -4.28 -19.99 -6.13
C LYS A 311 -5.68 -19.69 -5.61
N ASP A 312 -5.77 -18.99 -4.50
CA ASP A 312 -7.00 -18.29 -4.12
C ASP A 312 -7.32 -17.26 -5.20
N GLN A 313 -8.43 -17.47 -5.92
CA GLN A 313 -8.88 -16.59 -7.00
C GLN A 313 -9.60 -15.33 -6.49
N VAL A 314 -9.77 -15.20 -5.17
CA VAL A 314 -10.41 -14.06 -4.50
C VAL A 314 -9.69 -13.80 -3.18
N LEU A 315 -9.65 -12.55 -2.70
CA LEU A 315 -8.96 -12.13 -1.47
C LEU A 315 -9.73 -12.46 -0.18
N HIS A 316 -10.54 -13.52 -0.16
CA HIS A 316 -11.33 -13.93 0.99
C HIS A 316 -10.50 -14.64 2.07
#